data_AF-A0A835QRE8-F1
#
_entry.id   AF-A0A835QRE8-F1
#
_cell.length_a   1.000
_cell.length_b   1.000
_cell.length_c   1.000
_cell.angle_alpha   90.00
_cell.angle_beta   90.00
_cell.angle_gamma   90.00
#
_symmetry.space_group_name_H-M   'P 1'
#
loop_
_entity.id
_entity.type
_entity.pdbx_description
1 polymer ?
#
loop_
_entity_poly.entity_id
_entity_poly.type
_entity_poly.pdbx_seq_one_letter_code
_entity_poly.pdbx_strand_id
1 'polypeptide(L)'
;MAIKEKSSPASDAGKLLRLTPGGVSDEELLQFIEEMTANADRVQETVLAEILSQNSGTEYLRRYDLGGATDRATLQGQDIQPDIQRIANGDRSPILSGHPITEFLTSSGTSAGERKLMPTVKDELDRRQLLYSLLMPVMKRHVTGLDKGRLFTSCS
;
A
#
# COMPACT_ATOMS: atom_id res chain seq x y z
N MET A 1 -16.40 39.16 -6.24
CA MET A 1 -15.98 37.98 -7.04
C MET A 1 -14.94 37.21 -6.24
N ALA A 2 -15.34 36.13 -5.58
CA ALA A 2 -14.39 35.27 -4.88
C ALA A 2 -13.79 34.30 -5.90
N ILE A 3 -12.48 34.40 -6.10
CA ILE A 3 -11.70 33.47 -6.89
C ILE A 3 -11.66 32.18 -6.07
N LYS A 4 -12.44 31.18 -6.50
CA LYS A 4 -12.40 29.85 -5.92
C LYS A 4 -11.08 29.23 -6.42
N GLU A 5 -10.08 29.19 -5.54
CA GLU A 5 -8.84 28.47 -5.81
C GLU A 5 -9.19 27.02 -6.17
N LYS A 6 -8.92 26.64 -7.42
CA LYS A 6 -8.96 25.24 -7.83
C LYS A 6 -7.86 24.52 -7.06
N SER A 7 -8.26 23.55 -6.25
CA SER A 7 -7.31 22.58 -5.68
C SER A 7 -6.49 21.96 -6.81
N SER A 8 -5.19 21.84 -6.58
CA SER A 8 -4.27 21.22 -7.53
C SER A 8 -4.61 19.73 -7.68
N PRO A 9 -4.63 19.14 -8.88
CA PRO A 9 -4.88 17.71 -9.08
C PRO A 9 -3.84 16.81 -8.37
N ALA A 10 -2.70 17.36 -7.98
CA ALA A 10 -1.70 16.67 -7.15
C ALA A 10 -2.18 16.43 -5.71
N SER A 11 -3.04 17.30 -5.16
CA SER A 11 -3.54 17.15 -3.78
C SER A 11 -4.68 16.12 -3.64
N ASP A 12 -5.36 15.79 -4.74
CA ASP A 12 -6.48 14.84 -4.72
C ASP A 12 -6.01 13.38 -4.84
N ALA A 13 -4.97 13.09 -5.63
CA ALA A 13 -4.41 11.73 -5.73
C ALA A 13 -3.86 11.21 -4.38
N GLY A 14 -3.22 12.06 -3.58
CA GLY A 14 -2.75 11.71 -2.23
C GLY A 14 -3.90 11.51 -1.22
N LYS A 15 -5.04 12.18 -1.42
CA LYS A 15 -6.29 11.88 -0.69
C LYS A 15 -6.91 10.56 -1.14
N LEU A 16 -6.80 10.23 -2.43
CA LEU A 16 -7.34 9.02 -3.04
C LEU A 16 -6.62 7.75 -2.57
N LEU A 17 -5.32 7.84 -2.28
CA LEU A 17 -4.53 6.77 -1.66
C LEU A 17 -4.91 6.50 -0.18
N ARG A 18 -5.76 7.36 0.41
CA ARG A 18 -6.29 7.25 1.77
C ARG A 18 -7.81 7.07 1.81
N LEU A 19 -8.40 6.54 0.74
CA LEU A 19 -9.83 6.21 0.74
C LEU A 19 -10.09 5.10 1.76
N THR A 20 -10.88 5.42 2.77
CA THR A 20 -11.54 4.41 3.61
C THR A 20 -12.81 3.96 2.87
N PRO A 21 -13.09 2.64 2.77
CA PRO A 21 -14.20 2.13 1.93
C PRO A 21 -15.62 2.52 2.37
N GLY A 22 -15.76 3.22 3.51
CA GLY A 22 -17.06 3.58 4.06
C GLY A 22 -17.71 4.70 3.26
N GLY A 23 -18.67 4.36 2.39
CA GLY A 23 -19.56 5.33 1.74
C GLY A 23 -19.16 5.79 0.34
N VAL A 24 -18.19 5.12 -0.31
CA VAL A 24 -17.79 5.40 -1.69
C VAL A 24 -18.70 4.61 -2.66
N SER A 25 -19.19 5.26 -3.71
CA SER A 25 -20.05 4.64 -4.73
C SER A 25 -19.27 3.77 -5.72
N ASP A 26 -19.96 2.84 -6.39
CA ASP A 26 -19.36 2.00 -7.43
C ASP A 26 -18.74 2.86 -8.56
N GLU A 27 -19.37 3.98 -8.93
CA GLU A 27 -18.88 4.87 -9.98
C GLU A 27 -17.58 5.58 -9.58
N GLU A 28 -17.47 6.03 -8.33
CA GLU A 28 -16.24 6.63 -7.80
C GLU A 28 -15.09 5.62 -7.74
N LEU A 29 -15.38 4.36 -7.39
CA LEU A 29 -14.39 3.29 -7.37
C LEU A 29 -13.92 2.89 -8.78
N LEU A 30 -14.80 2.95 -9.78
CA LEU A 30 -14.41 2.74 -11.18
C LEU A 30 -13.59 3.93 -11.70
N GLN A 31 -13.99 5.16 -11.40
CA GLN A 31 -13.22 6.35 -11.74
C GLN A 31 -11.83 6.36 -11.09
N PHE A 32 -11.72 5.84 -9.87
CA PHE A 32 -10.44 5.62 -9.20
C PHE A 32 -9.51 4.72 -10.03
N ILE A 33 -10.01 3.58 -10.54
CA ILE A 33 -9.21 2.66 -11.37
C ILE A 33 -8.72 3.38 -12.63
N GLU A 34 -9.60 4.12 -13.31
CA GLU A 34 -9.24 4.87 -14.51
C GLU A 34 -8.17 5.94 -14.21
N GLU A 35 -8.32 6.71 -13.13
CA GLU A 35 -7.34 7.73 -12.76
C GLU A 35 -5.97 7.11 -12.43
N MET A 36 -5.96 6.03 -11.64
CA MET A 36 -4.72 5.36 -11.23
C MET A 36 -4.00 4.71 -12.42
N THR A 37 -4.74 4.08 -13.33
CA THR A 37 -4.16 3.38 -14.47
C THR A 37 -3.72 4.34 -15.58
N ALA A 38 -4.46 5.44 -15.82
CA ALA A 38 -4.09 6.47 -16.78
C ALA A 38 -2.84 7.27 -16.36
N ASN A 39 -2.53 7.33 -15.06
CA ASN A 39 -1.43 8.10 -14.50
C ASN A 39 -0.38 7.23 -13.81
N ALA A 40 -0.25 5.96 -14.19
CA ALA A 40 0.53 4.96 -13.46
C ALA A 40 1.96 5.41 -13.13
N ASP A 41 2.68 6.02 -14.08
CA ASP A 41 4.06 6.48 -13.86
C ASP A 41 4.14 7.53 -12.75
N ARG A 42 3.29 8.57 -12.82
CA ARG A 42 3.21 9.65 -11.83
C ARG A 42 2.76 9.13 -10.46
N VAL A 43 1.82 8.19 -10.43
CA VAL A 43 1.35 7.55 -9.19
C VAL A 43 2.49 6.79 -8.54
N GLN A 44 3.25 6.00 -9.31
CA GLN A 44 4.41 5.26 -8.80
C GLN A 44 5.52 6.18 -8.27
N GLU A 45 5.79 7.31 -8.93
CA GLU A 45 6.73 8.32 -8.42
C GLU A 45 6.27 8.92 -7.08
N THR A 46 4.99 9.28 -6.98
CA THR A 46 4.41 9.80 -5.73
C THR A 46 4.50 8.79 -4.61
N VAL A 47 4.09 7.54 -4.85
CA VAL A 47 4.13 6.46 -3.86
C VAL A 47 5.56 6.22 -3.37
N LEU A 48 6.53 6.19 -4.28
CA LEU A 48 7.93 6.01 -3.90
C LEU A 48 8.44 7.18 -3.04
N ALA A 49 8.14 8.41 -3.42
CA ALA A 49 8.53 9.59 -2.66
C ALA A 49 7.93 9.59 -1.25
N GLU A 50 6.66 9.19 -1.10
CA GLU A 50 6.00 9.04 0.21
C GLU A 50 6.67 7.97 1.07
N ILE A 51 6.96 6.79 0.50
CA ILE A 51 7.65 5.70 1.20
C ILE A 51 9.02 6.16 1.70
N LEU A 52 9.82 6.80 0.85
CA LEU A 52 11.17 7.23 1.21
C LEU A 52 11.14 8.36 2.23
N SER A 53 10.26 9.34 2.05
CA SER A 53 10.09 10.44 3.01
C SER A 53 9.70 9.91 4.40
N GLN A 54 8.70 9.04 4.47
CA GLN A 54 8.22 8.45 5.72
C GLN A 54 9.29 7.61 6.43
N ASN A 55 10.11 6.90 5.65
CA ASN A 55 11.08 5.94 6.19
C ASN A 55 12.51 6.49 6.24
N SER A 56 12.73 7.76 5.91
CA SER A 56 14.04 8.41 5.82
C SER A 56 14.90 8.25 7.09
N GLY A 57 14.26 8.22 8.27
CA GLY A 57 14.91 8.02 9.57
C GLY A 57 15.17 6.57 9.95
N THR A 58 14.80 5.58 9.13
CA THR A 58 14.95 4.17 9.48
C THR A 58 16.41 3.71 9.45
N GLU A 59 16.73 2.65 10.20
CA GLU A 59 18.07 2.07 10.15
C GLU A 59 18.42 1.54 8.75
N TYR A 60 17.46 0.92 8.07
CA TYR A 60 17.66 0.35 6.74
C TYR A 60 17.98 1.41 5.69
N LEU A 61 17.19 2.50 5.59
CA LEU A 61 17.48 3.55 4.61
C LEU A 61 18.78 4.29 4.93
N ARG A 62 19.11 4.47 6.23
CA ARG A 62 20.41 5.04 6.63
C ARG A 62 21.59 4.14 6.29
N ARG A 63 21.45 2.82 6.47
CA ARG A 63 22.50 1.83 6.18
C ARG A 63 22.94 1.85 4.71
N TYR A 64 22.02 2.14 3.80
CA TYR A 64 22.27 2.14 2.36
C TYR A 64 22.28 3.55 1.74
N ASP A 65 22.33 4.59 2.56
CA ASP A 65 22.32 6.00 2.13
C ASP A 65 21.16 6.35 1.17
N LEU A 66 19.99 5.73 1.43
CA LEU A 66 18.78 5.87 0.62
C LEU A 66 17.88 7.01 1.11
N GLY A 67 18.25 7.70 2.19
CA GLY A 67 17.45 8.77 2.81
C GLY A 67 17.20 9.98 1.91
N GLY A 68 17.94 10.11 0.80
CA GLY A 68 17.74 11.13 -0.25
C GLY A 68 17.66 10.55 -1.66
N ALA A 69 17.62 9.22 -1.82
CA ALA A 69 17.49 8.60 -3.12
C ALA A 69 16.10 8.91 -3.71
N THR A 70 16.02 9.06 -5.02
CA THR A 70 14.75 9.26 -5.75
C THR A 70 14.63 8.34 -6.95
N ASP A 71 15.69 7.63 -7.29
CA ASP A 71 15.76 6.77 -8.46
C ASP A 71 15.44 5.31 -8.12
N ARG A 72 14.69 4.66 -9.02
CA ARG A 72 14.25 3.27 -8.86
C ARG A 72 15.41 2.26 -8.92
N ALA A 73 16.54 2.63 -9.52
CA ALA A 73 17.67 1.73 -9.74
C ALA A 73 18.47 1.47 -8.46
N THR A 74 18.44 2.39 -7.49
CA THR A 74 19.17 2.26 -6.22
C THR A 74 18.44 1.36 -5.20
N LEU A 75 17.17 1.02 -5.44
CA LEU A 75 16.35 0.14 -4.58
C LEU A 75 16.54 -1.35 -4.92
N GLN A 76 17.76 -1.79 -5.17
CA GLN A 76 18.03 -3.21 -5.38
C GLN A 76 17.89 -3.99 -4.06
N GLY A 77 17.30 -5.17 -4.13
CA GLY A 77 16.95 -5.98 -2.97
C GLY A 77 18.18 -6.42 -2.18
N GLN A 78 18.35 -5.82 -1.01
CA GLN A 78 19.30 -6.26 0.01
C GLN A 78 18.67 -7.38 0.84
N ASP A 79 19.51 -8.17 1.52
CA ASP A 79 19.01 -9.12 2.50
C ASP A 79 18.46 -8.37 3.73
N ILE A 80 17.18 -8.62 4.03
CA ILE A 80 16.45 -8.02 5.16
C ILE A 80 16.15 -9.05 6.26
N GLN A 81 16.57 -10.31 6.09
CA GLN A 81 16.31 -11.37 7.07
C GLN A 81 16.86 -11.03 8.48
N PRO A 82 18.06 -10.44 8.64
CA PRO A 82 18.55 -10.05 9.96
C PRO A 82 17.66 -9.01 10.64
N ASP A 83 17.15 -8.04 9.87
CA ASP A 83 16.28 -6.98 10.35
C ASP A 83 14.91 -7.54 10.78
N ILE A 84 14.35 -8.47 10.00
CA ILE A 84 13.12 -9.19 10.34
C ILE A 84 13.27 -9.94 11.66
N GLN A 85 14.38 -10.65 11.86
CA GLN A 85 14.60 -11.43 13.08
C GLN A 85 14.71 -10.52 14.33
N ARG A 86 15.35 -9.35 14.21
CA ARG A 86 15.40 -8.37 15.30
C ARG A 86 13.99 -7.90 15.70
N ILE A 87 13.15 -7.56 14.72
CA ILE A 87 11.77 -7.12 14.96
C ILE A 87 10.96 -8.25 15.62
N ALA A 88 11.09 -9.49 15.13
CA ALA A 88 10.43 -10.67 15.68
C ALA A 88 10.86 -10.95 17.14
N ASN A 89 12.14 -10.72 17.46
CA ASN A 89 12.68 -10.87 18.82
C ASN A 89 12.29 -9.72 19.77
N GLY A 90 11.52 -8.74 19.31
CA GLY A 90 10.98 -7.68 20.17
C GLY A 90 11.61 -6.30 19.99
N ASP A 91 12.55 -6.12 19.06
CA ASP A 91 13.07 -4.78 18.74
C ASP A 91 11.94 -3.91 18.18
N ARG A 92 11.82 -2.69 18.70
CA ARG A 92 10.80 -1.69 18.31
C ARG A 92 11.42 -0.42 17.74
N SER A 93 12.74 -0.41 17.54
CA SER A 93 13.44 0.66 16.82
C SER A 93 12.91 0.75 15.38
N PRO A 94 12.97 1.93 14.74
CA PRO A 94 12.54 2.12 13.35
C PRO A 94 13.54 1.45 12.39
N ILE A 95 13.52 0.12 12.30
CA ILE A 95 14.49 -0.65 11.49
C ILE A 95 14.14 -0.56 10.01
N LEU A 96 12.94 -0.98 9.63
CA LEU A 96 12.47 -1.05 8.24
C LEU A 96 11.42 0.03 7.90
N SER A 97 10.72 0.54 8.90
CA SER A 97 9.59 1.46 8.71
C SER A 97 9.60 2.56 9.77
N GLY A 98 9.19 3.77 9.38
CA GLY A 98 8.89 4.88 10.29
C GLY A 98 7.60 4.63 11.11
N HIS A 99 6.74 3.72 10.64
CA HIS A 99 5.57 3.25 11.38
C HIS A 99 5.88 1.96 12.14
N PRO A 100 5.30 1.75 13.34
CA PRO A 100 5.45 0.51 14.08
C PRO A 100 4.95 -0.69 13.28
N ILE A 101 5.75 -1.76 13.24
CA ILE A 101 5.31 -3.07 12.72
C ILE A 101 4.29 -3.66 13.69
N THR A 102 3.09 -3.96 13.20
CA THR A 102 1.97 -4.41 14.03
C THR A 102 1.77 -5.93 14.00
N GLU A 103 2.12 -6.57 12.89
CA GLU A 103 1.99 -8.02 12.72
C GLU A 103 2.97 -8.52 11.63
N PHE A 104 3.11 -9.85 11.52
CA PHE A 104 3.84 -10.51 10.44
C PHE A 104 2.88 -11.34 9.63
N LEU A 105 2.79 -11.06 8.32
CA LEU A 105 2.11 -11.94 7.38
C LEU A 105 3.04 -13.08 7.00
N THR A 106 2.55 -14.32 6.98
CA THR A 106 3.35 -15.47 6.54
C THR A 106 3.11 -15.72 5.06
N SER A 107 4.17 -15.69 4.27
CA SER A 107 4.12 -16.10 2.87
C SER A 107 4.00 -17.62 2.77
N SER A 108 3.36 -18.11 1.71
CA SER A 108 3.44 -19.53 1.31
C SER A 108 4.82 -19.90 0.77
N GLY A 109 5.63 -18.92 0.36
CA GLY A 109 7.02 -19.11 -0.01
C GLY A 109 7.92 -19.31 1.21
N THR A 110 8.90 -20.20 1.09
CA THR A 110 9.84 -20.52 2.16
C THR A 110 11.26 -20.04 1.85
N SER A 111 12.02 -19.77 2.92
CA SER A 111 13.47 -19.61 2.90
C SER A 111 14.04 -20.62 3.88
N ALA A 112 14.93 -21.51 3.42
CA ALA A 112 15.54 -22.54 4.25
C ALA A 112 14.54 -23.44 5.03
N GLY A 113 13.34 -23.66 4.47
CA GLY A 113 12.29 -24.49 5.07
C GLY A 113 11.30 -23.74 5.95
N GLU A 114 11.60 -22.50 6.35
CA GLU A 114 10.72 -21.66 7.16
C GLU A 114 9.90 -20.70 6.28
N ARG A 115 8.66 -20.40 6.69
CA ARG A 115 7.82 -19.42 5.98
C ARG A 115 8.43 -18.03 6.10
N LYS A 116 8.40 -17.28 5.00
CA LYS A 116 8.88 -15.89 5.01
C LYS A 116 7.92 -15.02 5.84
N LEU A 117 8.47 -14.35 6.85
CA LEU A 117 7.77 -13.36 7.65
C LEU A 117 7.81 -12.01 6.93
N MET A 118 6.64 -11.46 6.65
CA MET A 118 6.49 -10.17 5.98
C MET A 118 5.97 -9.16 7.01
N PRO A 119 6.81 -8.25 7.52
CA PRO A 119 6.37 -7.24 8.48
C PRO A 119 5.35 -6.30 7.82
N THR A 120 4.26 -6.01 8.53
CA THR A 120 3.24 -5.07 8.04
C THR A 120 2.91 -4.02 9.10
N VAL A 121 2.47 -2.86 8.61
CA VAL A 121 2.04 -1.73 9.42
C VAL A 121 0.52 -1.59 9.33
N LYS A 122 -0.10 -0.91 10.29
CA LYS A 122 -1.56 -0.77 10.36
C LYS A 122 -2.17 -0.21 9.06
N ASP A 123 -1.53 0.80 8.46
CA ASP A 123 -2.00 1.49 7.26
C ASP A 123 -2.14 0.56 6.04
N GLU A 124 -1.39 -0.56 6.00
CA GLU A 124 -1.53 -1.57 4.95
C GLU A 124 -2.91 -2.25 4.97
N LEU A 125 -3.55 -2.32 6.14
CA LEU A 125 -4.90 -2.87 6.24
C LEU A 125 -5.91 -2.01 5.48
N ASP A 126 -5.78 -0.69 5.53
CA ASP A 126 -6.66 0.25 4.82
C ASP A 126 -6.44 0.16 3.31
N ARG A 127 -5.19 0.08 2.86
CA ARG A 127 -4.85 -0.15 1.44
C ARG A 127 -5.42 -1.47 0.91
N ARG A 128 -5.31 -2.54 1.71
CA ARG A 128 -5.88 -3.85 1.36
C ARG A 128 -7.41 -3.81 1.28
N GLN A 129 -8.06 -3.08 2.20
CA GLN A 129 -9.51 -2.89 2.17
C GLN A 129 -9.96 -2.11 0.93
N LEU A 130 -9.22 -1.06 0.52
CA LEU A 130 -9.46 -0.35 -0.72
C LEU A 130 -9.35 -1.29 -1.92
N LEU A 131 -8.31 -2.11 -2.01
CA LEU A 131 -8.19 -3.09 -3.11
C LEU A 131 -9.38 -4.04 -3.16
N TYR A 132 -9.86 -4.53 -2.01
CA TYR A 132 -11.04 -5.40 -1.96
C TYR A 132 -12.33 -4.69 -2.35
N SER A 133 -12.49 -3.40 -2.06
CA SER A 133 -13.69 -2.64 -2.43
C SER A 133 -13.83 -2.49 -3.95
N LEU A 134 -12.73 -2.49 -4.70
CA LEU A 134 -12.72 -2.39 -6.16
C LEU A 134 -13.27 -3.63 -6.88
N LEU A 135 -13.29 -4.80 -6.23
CA LEU A 135 -13.69 -6.05 -6.86
C LEU A 135 -15.17 -6.06 -7.29
N MET A 136 -16.07 -5.64 -6.39
CA MET A 136 -17.51 -5.68 -6.64
C MET A 136 -17.98 -4.72 -7.75
N PRO A 137 -17.56 -3.44 -7.79
CA PRO A 137 -17.87 -2.53 -8.89
C PRO A 137 -17.46 -3.08 -10.26
N VAL A 138 -16.25 -3.66 -10.36
CA VAL A 138 -15.75 -4.27 -11.61
C VAL A 138 -16.61 -5.47 -12.01
N MET A 139 -16.92 -6.37 -11.07
CA MET A 139 -17.75 -7.55 -11.37
C MET A 139 -19.16 -7.18 -11.85
N LYS A 140 -19.79 -6.16 -11.24
CA LYS A 140 -21.14 -5.70 -11.62
C LYS A 140 -21.24 -5.19 -13.06
N ARG A 141 -20.13 -4.74 -13.67
CA ARG A 141 -20.10 -4.33 -15.08
C ARG A 141 -20.30 -5.49 -16.04
N HIS A 142 -19.97 -6.71 -15.62
CA HIS A 142 -19.99 -7.90 -16.47
C HIS A 142 -21.02 -8.95 -16.04
N VAL A 143 -21.44 -8.95 -14.78
CA VAL A 143 -22.38 -9.93 -14.22
C VAL A 143 -23.55 -9.19 -13.55
N THR A 144 -24.72 -9.27 -14.18
CA THR A 144 -25.95 -8.68 -13.66
C THR A 144 -26.53 -9.51 -12.51
N GLY A 145 -27.07 -8.87 -11.47
CA GLY A 145 -27.80 -9.55 -10.39
C GLY A 145 -26.92 -10.14 -9.28
N LEU A 146 -25.62 -9.80 -9.24
CA LEU A 146 -24.71 -10.16 -8.14
C LEU A 146 -25.19 -9.64 -6.78
N ASP A 147 -25.87 -8.50 -6.76
CA ASP A 147 -26.49 -7.87 -5.59
C ASP A 147 -27.68 -8.65 -5.03
N LYS A 148 -28.24 -9.59 -5.81
CA LYS A 148 -29.43 -10.38 -5.45
C LYS A 148 -29.09 -11.75 -4.86
N GLY A 149 -27.80 -12.12 -4.85
CA GLY A 149 -27.31 -13.42 -4.38
C GLY A 149 -26.55 -13.33 -3.06
N ARG A 150 -26.11 -14.49 -2.55
CA ARG A 150 -25.12 -14.60 -1.47
C ARG A 150 -23.87 -15.26 -2.01
N LEU A 151 -22.70 -14.74 -1.61
CA LEU A 151 -21.42 -15.33 -1.96
C LEU A 151 -21.10 -16.49 -1.02
N PHE A 152 -20.70 -17.63 -1.57
CA PHE A 152 -20.13 -18.72 -0.79
C PHE A 152 -18.60 -18.66 -0.92
N THR A 153 -17.92 -18.43 0.20
CA THR A 153 -16.45 -18.47 0.28
C THR A 153 -16.04 -19.44 1.38
N SER A 154 -15.18 -20.40 1.06
CA SER A 154 -14.55 -21.27 2.06
C SER A 154 -13.26 -20.64 2.57
N CYS A 155 -13.08 -20.56 3.89
CA CYS A 155 -11.77 -20.29 4.47
C CYS A 155 -10.91 -21.55 4.36
N SER A 156 -9.74 -21.45 3.73
CA SER A 156 -8.73 -22.53 3.65
C SER A 156 -7.60 -22.24 4.63
#